data_AF-A0A6P8VLD3-F1
#
_entry.id   AF-A0A6P8VLD3-F1
#
_cell.length_a   1.000
_cell.length_b   1.000
_cell.length_c   1.000
_cell.angle_alpha   90.00
_cell.angle_beta   90.00
_cell.angle_gamma   90.00
#
_symmetry.space_group_name_H-M   'P 1'
#
loop_
_entity.id
_entity.type
_entity.pdbx_description
1 polymer ?
#
loop_
_entity_poly.entity_id
_entity_poly.type
_entity_poly.pdbx_seq_one_letter_code
_entity_poly.pdbx_strand_id
1 'polypeptide(L)'
;MIKLLSVAIFAALFLESHQSPFPGDPIGPEDPIDPIDPIDPIGPEDPEDSVCWTDWFDRDNPSDAGDSELLKDLRKENKGKICKYPLYIEVVTTDTMTPAISTGQTFYIFNPTQGFICRNKDQRKRMCRDYKVRFGCPCKKPGEPCGIVVLC
;
A
#
# COMPACT_ATOMS: atom_id res chain seq x y z
N MET A 1 29.02 9.44 -44.65
CA MET A 1 29.74 8.15 -44.60
C MET A 1 28.73 7.04 -44.35
N ILE A 2 28.50 6.23 -45.37
CA ILE A 2 27.53 5.12 -45.42
C ILE A 2 28.28 3.83 -45.07
N LYS A 3 27.77 3.03 -44.13
CA LYS A 3 27.96 1.56 -44.04
C LYS A 3 26.65 0.99 -43.49
N LEU A 4 25.74 0.56 -44.38
CA LEU A 4 25.57 -0.84 -44.83
C LEU A 4 25.14 -1.75 -43.65
N LEU A 5 23.83 -1.96 -43.46
CA LEU A 5 23.01 -3.04 -44.04
C LEU A 5 23.52 -4.44 -43.68
N SER A 6 22.73 -5.15 -42.87
CA SER A 6 22.65 -6.61 -42.90
C SER A 6 21.17 -6.97 -43.03
N VAL A 7 20.86 -7.61 -44.15
CA VAL A 7 19.55 -8.14 -44.55
C VAL A 7 19.66 -9.66 -44.54
N ALA A 8 18.67 -10.35 -43.95
CA ALA A 8 18.14 -11.66 -44.31
C ALA A 8 17.02 -11.96 -43.29
N ILE A 9 15.72 -11.91 -43.59
CA ILE A 9 14.89 -12.74 -44.50
C ILE A 9 14.88 -14.22 -44.13
N PHE A 10 13.67 -14.80 -44.20
CA PHE A 10 13.20 -16.21 -44.15
C PHE A 10 12.36 -16.48 -42.89
N ALA A 11 11.11 -16.97 -42.95
CA ALA A 11 10.22 -17.35 -44.04
C ALA A 11 8.80 -17.62 -43.48
N ALA A 12 7.79 -17.52 -44.36
CA ALA A 12 6.51 -18.26 -44.46
C ALA A 12 5.64 -18.46 -43.18
N LEU A 13 4.42 -17.90 -43.10
CA LEU A 13 3.14 -18.41 -43.66
C LEU A 13 2.88 -19.90 -43.34
N PHE A 14 1.78 -20.22 -42.63
CA PHE A 14 0.73 -21.17 -43.06
C PHE A 14 -0.33 -21.46 -41.93
N LEU A 15 -1.60 -21.18 -42.30
CA LEU A 15 -2.89 -21.83 -41.99
C LEU A 15 -3.60 -21.76 -40.63
N GLU A 16 -4.79 -21.16 -40.72
CA GLU A 16 -6.07 -21.40 -40.05
C GLU A 16 -6.34 -22.76 -39.37
N SER A 17 -7.20 -22.63 -38.36
CA SER A 17 -8.25 -23.56 -37.92
C SER A 17 -7.88 -24.66 -36.93
N HIS A 18 -8.26 -24.43 -35.67
CA HIS A 18 -8.95 -25.47 -34.89
C HIS A 18 -10.13 -24.82 -34.15
N GLN A 19 -11.19 -24.54 -34.93
CA GLN A 19 -12.54 -24.59 -34.37
C GLN A 19 -12.72 -26.04 -33.91
N SER A 20 -12.71 -26.28 -32.61
CA SER A 20 -13.14 -27.56 -32.04
C SER A 20 -14.67 -27.57 -32.03
N PRO A 21 -15.36 -28.40 -32.84
CA PRO A 21 -16.76 -28.66 -32.61
C PRO A 21 -16.79 -29.76 -31.56
N PHE A 22 -16.86 -29.38 -30.28
CA PHE A 22 -17.27 -30.38 -29.29
C PHE A 22 -18.72 -30.75 -29.65
N PRO A 23 -19.01 -32.02 -29.99
CA PRO A 23 -20.38 -32.48 -30.02
C PRO A 23 -20.89 -32.29 -28.59
N GLY A 24 -21.89 -31.44 -28.42
CA GLY A 24 -22.53 -31.24 -27.12
C GLY A 24 -22.99 -32.60 -26.60
N ASP A 25 -22.51 -32.97 -25.42
CA ASP A 25 -23.00 -34.14 -24.72
C ASP A 25 -24.53 -34.03 -24.56
N PRO A 26 -25.27 -35.15 -24.63
CA PRO A 26 -26.70 -35.13 -24.40
C PRO A 26 -26.97 -34.51 -23.03
N ILE A 27 -27.78 -33.45 -23.03
CA ILE A 27 -28.23 -32.77 -21.82
C ILE A 27 -28.94 -33.84 -20.99
N GLY A 28 -28.30 -34.29 -19.92
CA GLY A 28 -28.90 -35.19 -18.94
C GLY A 28 -30.15 -34.54 -18.35
N PRO A 29 -31.04 -35.32 -17.70
CA PRO A 29 -32.17 -34.73 -16.99
C PRO A 29 -31.63 -33.65 -16.05
N GLU A 30 -32.18 -32.44 -16.16
CA GLU A 30 -31.80 -31.34 -15.28
C GLU A 30 -32.00 -31.81 -13.84
N ASP A 31 -30.93 -31.79 -13.05
CA ASP A 31 -31.02 -32.07 -11.63
C ASP A 31 -32.04 -31.09 -11.03
N PRO A 32 -32.93 -31.54 -10.12
CA PRO A 32 -33.86 -30.66 -9.45
C PRO A 32 -33.11 -29.49 -8.83
N ILE A 33 -33.58 -28.27 -9.07
CA ILE A 33 -33.04 -27.09 -8.42
C ILE A 33 -33.24 -27.30 -6.91
N ASP A 34 -32.14 -27.51 -6.19
CA ASP A 34 -32.16 -27.59 -4.74
C ASP A 34 -32.81 -26.31 -4.18
N PRO A 35 -33.64 -26.41 -3.12
CA PRO A 35 -34.21 -25.24 -2.48
C PRO A 35 -33.08 -24.27 -2.12
N ILE A 36 -33.25 -23.01 -2.49
CA ILE A 36 -32.34 -21.95 -2.05
C ILE A 36 -32.39 -21.97 -0.52
N ASP A 37 -31.26 -22.32 0.12
CA ASP A 37 -31.12 -22.22 1.56
C ASP A 37 -31.51 -20.81 1.99
N PRO A 38 -32.23 -20.65 3.12
CA PRO A 38 -32.55 -19.33 3.64
C PRO A 38 -31.26 -18.51 3.71
N ILE A 39 -31.26 -17.34 3.06
CA ILE A 39 -30.19 -16.37 3.27
C ILE A 39 -30.22 -16.07 4.76
N ASP A 40 -29.23 -16.59 5.49
CA ASP A 40 -29.03 -16.22 6.88
C ASP A 40 -29.08 -14.70 6.95
N PRO A 41 -29.77 -14.10 7.93
CA PRO A 41 -29.77 -12.66 8.08
C PRO A 41 -28.31 -12.23 8.07
N ILE A 42 -27.94 -11.41 7.08
CA ILE A 42 -26.66 -10.75 7.03
C ILE A 42 -26.56 -10.08 8.40
N GLY A 43 -25.80 -10.71 9.30
CA GLY A 43 -25.41 -10.08 10.56
C GLY A 43 -24.74 -8.76 10.21
N PRO A 44 -24.42 -7.88 11.17
CA PRO A 44 -23.50 -6.79 10.83
C PRO A 44 -22.30 -7.46 10.16
N GLU A 45 -22.12 -7.19 8.85
CA GLU A 45 -21.03 -7.71 8.06
C GLU A 45 -19.79 -7.55 8.93
N ASP A 46 -18.99 -8.62 9.04
CA ASP A 46 -17.73 -8.67 9.80
C ASP A 46 -17.14 -7.27 9.90
N PRO A 47 -16.82 -6.76 11.12
CA PRO A 47 -16.41 -5.38 11.27
C PRO A 47 -15.28 -5.15 10.28
N GLU A 48 -15.56 -4.38 9.22
CA GLU A 48 -14.57 -3.92 8.25
C GLU A 48 -13.31 -3.62 9.06
N ASP A 49 -12.19 -4.26 8.73
CA ASP A 49 -10.92 -4.15 9.43
C ASP A 49 -10.63 -2.67 9.72
N SER A 50 -11.08 -2.23 10.90
CA SER A 50 -11.20 -0.80 11.14
C SER A 50 -9.80 -0.26 11.33
N VAL A 51 -9.51 0.92 10.80
CA VAL A 51 -8.19 1.53 10.93
C VAL A 51 -8.24 2.57 12.03
N CYS A 52 -7.40 2.44 13.06
CA CYS A 52 -7.16 3.53 13.98
C CYS A 52 -5.82 4.19 13.68
N TRP A 53 -5.79 5.51 13.79
CA TRP A 53 -4.61 6.32 13.59
C TRP A 53 -3.92 6.60 14.93
N THR A 54 -2.59 6.53 14.94
CA THR A 54 -1.78 6.97 16.06
C THR A 54 -1.79 8.50 16.19
N ASP A 55 -1.23 8.99 17.29
CA ASP A 55 -0.75 10.37 17.37
C ASP A 55 0.28 10.65 16.26
N TRP A 56 0.55 11.94 16.03
CA TRP A 56 1.65 12.39 15.18
C TRP A 56 2.98 12.26 15.91
N PHE A 57 3.99 11.79 15.19
CA PHE A 57 5.36 11.66 15.64
C PHE A 57 6.29 12.49 14.77
N ASP A 58 7.16 13.23 15.45
CA ASP A 58 8.13 14.17 14.91
C ASP A 58 9.36 14.03 15.81
N ARG A 59 10.35 13.26 15.34
CA ARG A 59 11.52 12.84 16.13
C ARG A 59 12.76 13.53 15.62
N ASP A 60 12.91 13.68 14.30
CA ASP A 60 14.02 14.35 13.67
C ASP A 60 13.58 15.71 13.13
N ASN A 61 14.49 16.68 13.14
CA ASN A 61 14.27 17.95 12.45
C ASN A 61 15.19 18.00 11.23
N PRO A 62 14.86 18.77 10.18
CA PRO A 62 15.70 18.88 9.01
C PRO A 62 17.09 19.39 9.38
N SER A 63 18.09 18.56 9.12
CA SER A 63 19.52 18.83 9.34
C SER A 63 20.27 18.82 8.01
N ASP A 64 21.60 18.80 8.02
CA ASP A 64 22.43 18.70 6.81
C ASP A 64 22.14 17.43 5.97
N ALA A 65 21.70 16.35 6.60
CA ALA A 65 21.36 15.10 5.92
C ALA A 65 19.96 15.12 5.29
N GLY A 66 19.04 15.89 5.84
CA GLY A 66 17.61 15.86 5.54
C GLY A 66 16.80 15.62 6.81
N ASP A 67 15.68 14.93 6.65
CA ASP A 67 14.70 14.69 7.70
C ASP A 67 14.22 13.22 7.69
N SER A 68 14.09 12.60 8.85
CA SER A 68 13.97 11.14 8.98
C SER A 68 13.09 10.65 10.13
N GLU A 69 11.90 10.19 9.78
CA GLU A 69 10.90 9.60 10.67
C GLU A 69 10.84 8.08 10.54
N LEU A 70 11.89 7.40 11.01
CA LEU A 70 12.03 5.95 10.91
C LEU A 70 11.19 5.20 11.96
N LEU A 71 10.37 4.25 11.52
CA LEU A 71 9.47 3.47 12.38
C LEU A 71 10.19 2.76 13.53
N LYS A 72 11.41 2.26 13.28
CA LYS A 72 12.22 1.57 14.31
C LYS A 72 12.56 2.51 15.47
N ASP A 73 12.93 3.74 15.16
CA ASP A 73 13.34 4.73 16.16
C ASP A 73 12.12 5.29 16.87
N LEU A 74 11.06 5.59 16.11
CA LEU A 74 9.78 6.02 16.66
C LEU A 74 9.20 5.02 17.66
N ARG A 75 9.23 3.71 17.37
CA ARG A 75 8.80 2.67 18.32
C ARG A 75 9.67 2.57 19.57
N LYS A 76 10.98 2.83 19.43
CA LYS A 76 11.92 2.77 20.55
C LYS A 76 11.63 3.88 21.56
N GLU A 77 11.29 5.07 21.07
CA GLU A 77 10.99 6.26 21.87
C GLU A 77 9.52 6.29 22.34
N ASN A 78 8.60 5.72 21.55
CA ASN A 78 7.16 5.69 21.80
C ASN A 78 6.64 4.27 22.04
N LYS A 79 7.13 3.63 23.11
CA LYS A 79 6.81 2.23 23.45
C LYS A 79 5.29 2.03 23.57
N GLY A 80 4.78 1.06 22.82
CA GLY A 80 3.36 0.66 22.86
C GLY A 80 2.39 1.64 22.20
N LYS A 81 2.87 2.70 21.53
CA LYS A 81 1.99 3.64 20.82
C LYS A 81 1.75 3.29 19.36
N ILE A 82 2.65 2.50 18.75
CA ILE A 82 2.58 2.10 17.34
C ILE A 82 2.47 0.58 17.28
N CYS A 83 1.44 0.07 16.59
CA CYS A 83 1.22 -1.37 16.41
C CYS A 83 2.40 -2.05 15.71
N LYS A 84 2.50 -3.38 15.85
CA LYS A 84 3.59 -4.20 15.27
C LYS A 84 3.63 -4.18 13.74
N TYR A 85 2.47 -4.07 13.09
CA TYR A 85 2.35 -4.05 11.64
C TYR A 85 1.40 -2.91 11.21
N PRO A 86 1.93 -1.71 10.97
CA PRO A 86 1.15 -0.61 10.44
C PRO A 86 0.69 -0.91 9.01
N LEU A 87 -0.56 -0.60 8.72
CA LEU A 87 -1.18 -0.78 7.41
C LEU A 87 -0.97 0.46 6.55
N TYR A 88 -1.00 1.64 7.16
CA TYR A 88 -0.93 2.92 6.47
C TYR A 88 0.07 3.86 7.15
N ILE A 89 0.55 4.82 6.37
CA ILE A 89 1.35 5.95 6.86
C ILE A 89 0.79 7.23 6.25
N GLU A 90 0.66 8.24 7.09
CA GLU A 90 0.45 9.61 6.64
C GLU A 90 1.64 10.46 7.05
N VAL A 91 2.05 11.34 6.14
CA VAL A 91 3.19 12.23 6.32
C VAL A 91 2.77 13.63 5.92
N VAL A 92 2.97 14.59 6.83
CA VAL A 92 2.64 15.99 6.62
C VAL A 92 3.78 16.89 7.08
N THR A 93 3.86 18.09 6.53
CA THR A 93 4.78 19.09 7.05
C THR A 93 4.36 19.57 8.42
N THR A 94 5.32 19.88 9.29
CA THR A 94 5.06 20.33 10.66
C THR A 94 4.39 21.71 10.70
N ASP A 95 4.76 22.59 9.76
CA ASP A 95 4.33 23.99 9.67
C ASP A 95 2.83 24.18 9.32
N THR A 96 2.35 23.44 8.32
CA THR A 96 1.09 23.72 7.62
C THR A 96 0.20 22.49 7.46
N MET A 97 0.63 21.32 7.96
CA MET A 97 -0.04 20.05 7.73
C MET A 97 -0.17 19.71 6.23
N THR A 98 0.72 20.23 5.39
CA THR A 98 0.69 19.96 3.95
C THR A 98 1.08 18.50 3.73
N PRO A 99 0.27 17.68 3.03
CA PRO A 99 0.64 16.32 2.71
C PRO A 99 1.98 16.28 1.98
N ALA A 100 2.87 15.38 2.39
CA ALA A 100 4.22 15.30 1.83
C ALA A 100 4.21 15.11 0.30
N ILE A 101 3.28 14.33 -0.23
CA ILE A 101 3.10 14.15 -1.68
C ILE A 101 2.80 15.45 -2.44
N SER A 102 2.24 16.47 -1.76
CA SER A 102 1.89 17.76 -2.34
C SER A 102 3.02 18.79 -2.29
N THR A 103 4.14 18.49 -1.62
CA THR A 103 5.26 19.44 -1.47
C THR A 103 6.17 19.48 -2.69
N GLY A 104 6.10 18.46 -3.56
CA GLY A 104 6.99 18.28 -4.71
C GLY A 104 8.42 17.86 -4.34
N GLN A 105 8.65 17.39 -3.11
CA GLN A 105 9.92 16.82 -2.66
C GLN A 105 10.04 15.34 -3.03
N THR A 106 11.28 14.87 -3.21
CA THR A 106 11.55 13.45 -3.52
C THR A 106 11.86 12.70 -2.23
N PHE A 107 11.18 11.59 -1.99
CA PHE A 107 11.33 10.83 -0.74
C PHE A 107 12.08 9.52 -0.99
N TYR A 108 13.09 9.25 -0.16
CA TYR A 108 13.87 8.03 -0.25
C TYR A 108 13.14 6.84 0.36
N ILE A 109 12.43 7.07 1.47
CA ILE A 109 11.54 6.11 2.10
C ILE A 109 10.19 6.81 2.32
N PHE A 110 9.12 6.15 1.91
CA PHE A 110 7.74 6.55 2.18
C PHE A 110 6.87 5.30 2.22
N ASN A 111 6.85 4.59 3.34
CA ASN A 111 6.00 3.40 3.49
C ASN A 111 5.77 3.06 4.97
N PRO A 112 4.66 2.37 5.30
CA PRO A 112 4.30 2.07 6.69
C PRO A 112 5.24 1.12 7.42
N THR A 113 6.06 0.34 6.70
CA THR A 113 6.95 -0.67 7.30
C THR A 113 8.30 -0.11 7.73
N GLN A 114 8.76 0.96 7.09
CA GLN A 114 10.05 1.59 7.36
C GLN A 114 9.90 2.99 7.96
N GLY A 115 8.82 3.71 7.62
CA GLY A 115 8.60 5.10 8.02
C GLY A 115 8.79 6.06 6.84
N PHE A 116 9.46 7.18 7.10
CA PHE A 116 9.69 8.23 6.12
C PHE A 116 11.12 8.76 6.17
N ILE A 117 11.72 9.00 5.00
CA ILE A 117 13.02 9.65 4.88
C ILE A 117 12.99 10.63 3.70
N CYS A 118 13.27 11.89 3.98
CA CYS A 118 13.68 12.89 3.02
C CYS A 118 15.20 13.11 3.13
N ARG A 119 15.95 13.03 2.03
CA ARG A 119 17.39 13.35 2.02
C ARG A 119 17.64 14.63 1.24
N ASN A 120 18.44 15.53 1.81
CA ASN A 120 18.77 16.81 1.15
C ASN A 120 19.42 16.61 -0.22
N LYS A 121 20.25 15.56 -0.38
CA LYS A 121 20.92 15.21 -1.63
C LYS A 121 19.97 14.84 -2.78
N ASP A 122 18.75 14.41 -2.47
CA ASP A 122 17.75 14.05 -3.47
C ASP A 122 16.86 15.25 -3.87
N GLN A 123 16.98 16.39 -3.17
CA GLN A 123 16.13 17.56 -3.40
C GLN A 123 16.75 18.52 -4.42
N ARG A 124 15.92 19.01 -5.35
CA ARG A 124 16.33 20.06 -6.32
C ARG A 124 16.79 21.35 -5.61
N LYS A 125 16.12 21.73 -4.52
CA LYS A 125 16.48 22.89 -3.69
C LYS A 125 17.46 22.55 -2.56
N ARG A 126 17.98 21.32 -2.53
CA ARG A 126 18.92 20.77 -1.55
C ARG A 126 18.52 20.88 -0.08
N MET A 127 17.24 21.04 0.22
CA MET A 127 16.74 21.13 1.60
C MET A 127 15.39 20.42 1.71
N CYS A 128 15.31 19.48 2.64
CA CYS A 128 14.08 18.84 3.08
C CYS A 128 13.25 19.82 3.91
N ARG A 129 11.92 19.72 3.79
CA ARG A 129 11.04 20.30 4.80
C ARG A 129 11.08 19.44 6.06
N ASP A 130 10.54 20.01 7.12
CA ASP A 130 10.31 19.34 8.39
C ASP A 130 9.00 18.55 8.33
N TYR A 131 9.04 17.25 8.62
CA TYR A 131 7.91 16.34 8.49
C TYR A 131 7.60 15.61 9.78
N LYS A 132 6.32 15.30 9.95
CA LYS A 132 5.82 14.40 10.98
C LYS A 132 4.95 13.31 10.38
N VAL A 133 4.94 12.17 11.04
CA VAL A 133 4.25 10.96 10.57
C VAL A 133 3.20 10.46 11.56
N ARG A 134 2.15 9.83 11.06
CA ARG A 134 1.27 8.97 11.86
C ARG A 134 1.00 7.67 11.13
N PHE A 135 0.67 6.64 11.88
CA PHE A 135 0.50 5.28 11.37
C PHE A 135 -0.94 4.82 11.54
N GLY A 136 -1.45 4.15 10.51
CA GLY A 136 -2.74 3.47 10.55
C GLY A 136 -2.53 2.02 10.99
N CYS A 137 -3.21 1.62 12.05
CA CYS A 137 -3.13 0.29 12.66
C CYS A 137 -4.48 -0.43 12.56
N PRO A 138 -4.49 -1.77 12.49
CA PRO A 138 -5.72 -2.54 12.52
C PRO A 138 -6.38 -2.42 13.89
N CYS A 139 -7.71 -2.30 13.90
CA CYS A 139 -8.54 -2.16 15.08
C CYS A 139 -9.58 -3.25 15.17
N LYS A 140 -9.67 -3.84 16.36
CA LYS A 140 -10.63 -4.91 16.66
C LYS A 140 -12.06 -4.38 16.80
N LYS A 141 -12.24 -3.10 17.17
CA LYS A 141 -13.54 -2.45 17.37
C LYS A 141 -13.50 -0.94 17.10
N PRO A 142 -14.59 -0.33 16.60
CA PRO A 142 -14.75 1.12 16.57
C PRO A 142 -14.70 1.72 17.99
N GLY A 143 -13.84 2.70 18.22
CA GLY A 143 -13.77 3.46 19.48
C GLY A 143 -12.74 2.96 20.51
N GLU A 144 -11.91 1.96 20.19
CA GLU A 144 -10.78 1.55 21.04
C GLU A 144 -9.53 2.38 20.73
N PRO A 145 -8.73 2.82 21.73
CA PRO A 145 -7.53 3.62 21.50
C PRO A 145 -6.48 2.88 20.65
N CYS A 146 -5.97 3.57 19.62
CA CYS A 146 -4.92 3.08 18.73
C CYS A 146 -3.63 2.77 19.52
N GLY A 147 -2.99 1.64 19.23
CA GLY A 147 -1.67 1.28 19.79
C GLY A 147 -1.70 0.23 20.90
N ILE A 148 -2.86 -0.05 21.50
CA ILE A 148 -3.01 -1.15 22.46
C ILE A 148 -3.31 -2.45 21.69
N VAL A 149 -2.32 -2.95 20.95
CA VAL A 149 -2.29 -4.40 20.69
C VAL A 149 -1.71 -5.02 21.96
N VAL A 150 -2.52 -5.08 23.02
CA VAL A 150 -2.28 -6.10 24.06
C VAL A 150 -2.32 -7.42 23.30
N LEU A 151 -1.19 -8.12 23.36
CA LEU A 151 -1.09 -9.53 23.05
C LEU A 151 -2.34 -10.23 23.63
N CYS A 152 -3.18 -10.79 22.77
CA CYS A 152 -3.91 -11.99 23.12
C CYS A 152 -3.14 -13.14 22.49
#